data_AF-A0A382PJM8-F1
#
_entry.id   AF-A0A382PJM8-F1
#
_cell.length_a   1.000
_cell.length_b   1.000
_cell.length_c   1.000
_cell.angle_alpha   90.00
_cell.angle_beta   90.00
_cell.angle_gamma   90.00
#
_symmetry.space_group_name_H-M   'P 1'
#
loop_
_entity.id
_entity.type
_entity.pdbx_description
1 polymer ?
#
loop_
_entity_poly.entity_id
_entity_poly.type
_entity_poly.pdbx_seq_one_letter_code
_entity_poly.pdbx_strand_id
1 'polypeptide(L)'
;MDKERKKQLRGILFQHLDGITLCSTIATFYNKGVTEFILKNKTFSIQEILSNYECNAGYMNVSLRLLASQGWLKREIIQDGEDVEFQLTDKGNIGLSHAPYYDTFNKFIPFLINIDKYLFDPNAKDIQDEFQNLQICLDTLNSNAPEPGSIKWDVSKHLEGLLVGPILVAFGMSDYFLESLENKSEINLESMGDKLPIMDSIFRLFIYLKWIVIKNNKNYFSEEGLFFIKRSTAYGVTVSYLPTFSQI
;
A
#
# COMPACT_ATOMS: atom_id res chain seq x y z
N MET A 1 -9.65 5.19 22.82
CA MET A 1 -9.02 6.11 21.84
C MET A 1 -9.64 7.51 21.75
N ASP A 2 -8.83 8.55 21.96
CA ASP A 2 -9.21 9.98 21.86
C ASP A 2 -9.36 10.50 20.41
N LYS A 3 -9.74 11.78 20.26
CA LYS A 3 -10.03 12.43 18.97
C LYS A 3 -8.78 12.65 18.11
N GLU A 4 -7.66 13.03 18.72
CA GLU A 4 -6.42 13.32 17.99
C GLU A 4 -5.79 12.02 17.49
N ARG A 5 -5.76 10.96 18.29
CA ARG A 5 -5.30 9.64 17.85
C ARG A 5 -6.15 9.12 16.69
N LYS A 6 -7.48 9.27 16.75
CA LYS A 6 -8.36 8.93 15.62
C LYS A 6 -8.04 9.72 14.35
N LYS A 7 -7.65 11.00 14.47
CA LYS A 7 -7.25 11.83 13.33
C LYS A 7 -5.95 11.33 12.71
N GLN A 8 -4.96 10.98 13.53
CA GLN A 8 -3.70 10.40 13.06
C GLN A 8 -3.93 9.08 12.31
N LEU A 9 -4.72 8.16 12.87
CA LEU A 9 -5.00 6.88 12.21
C LEU A 9 -5.81 7.02 10.92
N ARG A 10 -6.68 8.04 10.82
CA ARG A 10 -7.31 8.39 9.53
C ARG A 10 -6.30 8.87 8.51
N GLY A 11 -5.30 9.66 8.93
CA GLY A 11 -4.19 10.07 8.06
C GLY A 11 -3.45 8.86 7.48
N ILE A 12 -3.11 7.90 8.33
CA ILE A 12 -2.49 6.63 7.92
C ILE A 12 -3.39 5.86 6.95
N LEU A 13 -4.70 5.77 7.23
CA LEU A 13 -5.66 5.13 6.33
C LEU A 13 -5.62 5.76 4.94
N PHE A 14 -5.59 7.09 4.82
CA PHE A 14 -5.48 7.75 3.52
C PHE A 14 -4.15 7.47 2.82
N GLN A 15 -3.03 7.47 3.57
CA GLN A 15 -1.73 7.07 3.02
C GLN A 15 -1.75 5.62 2.50
N HIS A 16 -2.48 4.73 3.16
CA HIS A 16 -2.66 3.37 2.67
C HIS A 16 -3.41 3.33 1.33
N LEU A 17 -4.48 4.12 1.19
CA LEU A 17 -5.26 4.21 -0.06
C LEU A 17 -4.43 4.80 -1.20
N ASP A 18 -3.61 5.81 -0.90
CA ASP A 18 -2.66 6.37 -1.85
C ASP A 18 -1.69 5.30 -2.34
N GLY A 19 -1.15 4.49 -1.42
CA GLY A 19 -0.24 3.39 -1.75
C GLY A 19 -0.81 2.33 -2.69
N ILE A 20 -2.07 1.93 -2.48
CA ILE A 20 -2.76 0.97 -3.36
C ILE A 20 -2.82 1.50 -4.80
N THR A 21 -3.03 2.81 -4.96
CA THR A 21 -3.13 3.45 -6.28
C THR A 21 -1.75 3.70 -6.90
N LEU A 22 -0.78 4.15 -6.10
CA LEU A 22 0.54 4.57 -6.59
C LEU A 22 1.47 3.42 -6.94
N CYS A 23 1.30 2.25 -6.31
CA CYS A 23 2.30 1.19 -6.37
C CYS A 23 2.59 0.74 -7.80
N SER A 24 1.55 0.41 -8.57
CA SER A 24 1.73 -0.01 -9.96
C SER A 24 2.28 1.10 -10.84
N THR A 25 1.85 2.36 -10.65
CA THR A 25 2.39 3.50 -11.39
C THR A 25 3.89 3.68 -11.16
N ILE A 26 4.35 3.67 -9.91
CA ILE A 26 5.76 3.86 -9.58
C ILE A 26 6.59 2.66 -10.05
N ALA A 27 6.07 1.44 -9.87
CA ALA A 27 6.71 0.22 -10.37
C ALA A 27 6.87 0.24 -11.90
N THR A 28 5.83 0.63 -12.63
CA THR A 28 5.88 0.74 -14.09
C THR A 28 6.84 1.85 -14.53
N PHE A 29 6.87 2.99 -13.85
CA PHE A 29 7.86 4.04 -14.11
C PHE A 29 9.29 3.54 -13.89
N TYR A 30 9.52 2.75 -12.85
CA TYR A 30 10.83 2.14 -12.57
C TYR A 30 11.24 1.15 -13.66
N ASN A 31 10.37 0.19 -13.96
CA ASN A 31 10.65 -0.85 -14.94
C ASN A 31 10.84 -0.31 -16.37
N LYS A 32 10.24 0.85 -16.68
CA LYS A 32 10.37 1.51 -17.98
C LYS A 32 11.50 2.55 -18.03
N GLY A 33 12.20 2.81 -16.94
CA GLY A 33 13.28 3.80 -16.90
C GLY A 33 12.80 5.26 -16.80
N VAL A 34 11.51 5.50 -16.52
CA VAL A 34 10.93 6.84 -16.38
C VAL A 34 11.38 7.49 -15.06
N THR A 35 11.56 6.69 -14.00
CA THR A 35 12.09 7.22 -12.72
C THR A 35 13.48 7.82 -12.88
N GLU A 36 14.35 7.16 -13.64
CA GLU A 36 15.71 7.58 -13.94
C GLU A 36 15.70 8.86 -14.77
N PHE A 37 14.79 8.95 -15.74
CA PHE A 37 14.61 10.17 -16.52
C PHE A 37 14.20 11.34 -15.63
N ILE A 38 13.22 11.17 -14.73
CA ILE A 38 12.77 12.24 -13.83
C ILE A 38 13.90 12.67 -12.87
N LEU A 39 14.63 11.71 -12.30
CA LEU A 39 15.74 11.98 -11.38
C LEU A 39 16.89 12.72 -12.07
N LYS A 40 17.13 12.43 -13.35
CA LYS A 40 18.17 13.08 -14.17
C LYS A 40 17.73 14.45 -14.68
N ASN A 41 16.54 14.52 -15.28
CA ASN A 41 15.96 15.71 -15.88
C ASN A 41 15.01 16.32 -14.85
N LYS A 42 15.57 17.11 -13.92
CA LYS A 42 14.83 17.70 -12.79
C LYS A 42 13.65 18.59 -13.20
N THR A 43 13.64 19.09 -14.44
CA THR A 43 12.53 19.80 -15.06
C THR A 43 12.31 19.22 -16.45
N PHE A 44 11.06 18.99 -16.82
CA PHE A 44 10.68 18.39 -18.11
C PHE A 44 9.23 18.71 -18.45
N SER A 45 8.93 18.78 -19.75
CA SER A 45 7.56 18.81 -20.28
C SER A 45 6.97 17.41 -20.43
N ILE A 46 5.64 17.31 -20.50
CA ILE A 46 4.99 16.04 -20.83
C ILE A 46 5.37 15.57 -22.25
N GLN A 47 5.56 16.49 -23.20
CA GLN A 47 5.98 16.20 -24.58
C GLN A 47 7.35 15.52 -24.62
N GLU A 48 8.29 15.93 -23.77
CA GLU A 48 9.59 15.27 -23.66
C GLU A 48 9.45 13.82 -23.23
N ILE A 49 8.57 13.51 -22.27
CA ILE A 49 8.29 12.10 -21.90
C ILE A 49 7.64 11.34 -23.05
N LEU A 50 6.60 11.90 -23.69
CA LEU A 50 5.90 11.23 -24.79
C LEU A 50 6.80 10.99 -26.01
N SER A 51 7.86 11.79 -26.18
CA SER A 51 8.84 11.62 -27.26
C SER A 51 9.90 10.56 -26.94
N ASN A 52 10.19 10.31 -25.65
CA ASN A 52 11.20 9.34 -25.21
C ASN A 52 10.63 7.96 -24.86
N TYR A 53 9.32 7.86 -24.60
CA TYR A 53 8.67 6.64 -24.15
C TYR A 53 7.40 6.34 -24.95
N GLU A 54 7.25 5.10 -25.41
CA GLU A 54 6.01 4.61 -25.99
C GLU A 54 4.95 4.45 -24.89
N CYS A 55 4.04 5.43 -24.78
CA CYS A 55 3.00 5.43 -23.76
C CYS A 55 1.76 6.22 -24.19
N ASN A 56 0.63 5.96 -23.52
CA ASN A 56 -0.60 6.72 -23.73
C ASN A 56 -0.52 8.07 -23.02
N ALA A 57 -0.75 9.16 -23.75
CA ALA A 57 -0.67 10.52 -23.22
C ALA A 57 -1.61 10.78 -22.05
N GLY A 58 -2.84 10.24 -22.09
CA GLY A 58 -3.82 10.38 -21.02
C GLY A 58 -3.36 9.71 -19.73
N TYR A 59 -2.94 8.45 -19.80
CA TYR A 59 -2.44 7.72 -18.62
C TYR A 59 -1.13 8.30 -18.08
N MET A 60 -0.24 8.77 -18.95
CA MET A 60 0.99 9.45 -18.53
C MET A 60 0.68 10.75 -17.78
N ASN A 61 -0.24 11.58 -18.28
CA ASN A 61 -0.66 12.80 -17.60
C ASN A 61 -1.29 12.51 -16.23
N VAL A 62 -2.17 11.50 -16.15
CA VAL A 62 -2.74 11.05 -14.87
C VAL A 62 -1.65 10.60 -13.90
N SER A 63 -0.69 9.82 -14.37
CA SER A 63 0.42 9.29 -13.57
C SER A 63 1.29 10.43 -13.02
N LEU A 64 1.74 11.35 -13.87
CA LEU A 64 2.54 12.52 -13.43
C LEU A 64 1.76 13.42 -12.48
N ARG A 65 0.44 13.56 -12.68
CA ARG A 65 -0.44 14.27 -11.75
C ARG A 65 -0.52 13.58 -10.39
N LEU A 66 -0.53 12.24 -10.33
CA LEU A 66 -0.48 11.50 -9.06
C LEU A 66 0.81 11.81 -8.30
N LEU A 67 1.97 11.79 -8.97
CA LEU A 67 3.24 12.19 -8.35
C LEU A 67 3.20 13.64 -7.87
N ALA A 68 2.56 14.54 -8.62
CA ALA A 68 2.39 15.93 -8.20
C ALA A 68 1.47 16.08 -6.97
N SER A 69 0.39 15.29 -6.88
CA SER A 69 -0.48 15.25 -5.71
C SER A 69 0.21 14.74 -4.45
N GLN A 70 1.21 13.86 -4.60
CA GLN A 70 2.10 13.43 -3.50
C GLN A 70 3.18 14.47 -3.16
N GLY A 71 3.23 15.58 -3.90
CA GLY A 71 4.26 16.62 -3.77
C GLY A 71 5.63 16.18 -4.26
N TRP A 72 5.73 15.08 -5.01
CA TRP A 72 6.99 14.59 -5.59
C TRP A 72 7.37 15.39 -6.83
N LEU A 73 6.37 15.88 -7.56
CA LEU A 73 6.54 16.84 -8.64
C LEU A 73 5.79 18.14 -8.30
N LYS A 74 6.31 19.27 -8.74
CA LYS A 74 5.53 20.49 -8.91
C LYS A 74 5.03 20.49 -10.35
N ARG A 75 3.75 20.78 -10.55
CA ARG A 75 3.11 20.85 -11.87
C ARG A 75 2.77 22.29 -12.20
N GLU A 76 3.18 22.76 -13.37
CA GLU A 76 2.88 24.09 -13.91
C GLU A 76 2.17 23.95 -15.25
N ILE A 77 1.02 24.61 -15.39
CA ILE A 77 0.25 24.60 -16.64
C ILE A 77 0.72 25.79 -17.46
N ILE A 78 1.47 25.54 -18.51
CA ILE A 78 1.96 26.58 -19.42
C ILE A 78 0.82 26.97 -20.37
N GLN A 79 0.20 25.96 -20.99
CA GLN A 79 -0.97 26.13 -21.85
C GLN A 79 -1.98 25.03 -21.56
N ASP A 80 -3.20 25.42 -21.16
CA ASP A 80 -4.23 24.48 -20.78
C ASP A 80 -4.57 23.51 -21.93
N GLY A 81 -4.60 22.22 -21.61
CA GLY A 81 -4.86 21.15 -22.58
C GLY A 81 -3.68 20.72 -23.47
N GLU A 82 -2.57 21.45 -23.50
CA GLU A 82 -1.45 21.14 -24.41
C GLU A 82 -0.11 21.00 -23.68
N ASP A 83 0.34 22.00 -22.91
CA ASP A 83 1.71 22.03 -22.40
C ASP A 83 1.75 22.15 -20.87
N VAL A 84 2.35 21.14 -20.25
CA VAL A 84 2.46 21.00 -18.81
C VAL A 84 3.91 20.68 -18.47
N GLU A 85 4.49 21.55 -17.65
CA GLU A 85 5.84 21.36 -17.13
C GLU A 85 5.77 20.73 -15.72
N PHE A 86 6.73 19.84 -15.48
CA PHE A 86 6.92 19.20 -14.19
C PHE A 86 8.33 19.49 -13.68
N GLN A 87 8.42 19.76 -12.38
CA GLN A 87 9.69 19.94 -11.69
C GLN A 87 9.78 18.95 -10.51
N LEU A 88 10.86 18.18 -10.47
CA LEU A 88 11.20 17.31 -9.36
C LEU A 88 11.43 18.12 -8.09
N THR A 89 10.76 17.74 -7.00
CA THR A 89 10.97 18.33 -5.68
C THR A 89 11.98 17.52 -4.87
N ASP A 90 12.50 18.10 -3.79
CA ASP A 90 13.35 17.36 -2.84
C ASP A 90 12.63 16.13 -2.26
N LYS A 91 11.31 16.25 -2.04
CA LYS A 91 10.45 15.16 -1.61
C LYS A 91 10.40 14.05 -2.67
N GLY A 92 10.21 14.42 -3.93
CA GLY A 92 10.17 13.48 -5.04
C GLY A 92 11.50 12.78 -5.27
N ASN A 93 12.63 13.48 -5.10
CA ASN A 93 13.95 12.87 -5.19
C ASN A 93 14.12 11.73 -4.16
N ILE A 94 13.66 11.95 -2.92
CA ILE A 94 13.65 10.89 -1.90
C ILE A 94 12.63 9.81 -2.25
N GLY A 95 11.39 10.17 -2.60
CA GLY A 95 10.31 9.22 -2.89
C GLY A 95 10.65 8.26 -4.03
N LEU A 96 11.10 8.81 -5.16
CA LEU A 96 11.46 8.03 -6.36
C LEU A 96 12.72 7.18 -6.19
N SER A 97 13.64 7.56 -5.30
CA SER A 97 14.79 6.67 -4.98
C SER A 97 14.37 5.36 -4.28
N HIS A 98 13.13 5.26 -3.80
CA HIS A 98 12.56 4.04 -3.23
C HIS A 98 11.67 3.27 -4.24
N ALA A 99 11.64 3.66 -5.51
CA ALA A 99 10.89 2.96 -6.56
C ALA A 99 11.15 1.43 -6.66
N PRO A 100 12.36 0.91 -6.40
CA PRO A 100 12.59 -0.54 -6.37
C PRO A 100 11.73 -1.30 -5.35
N TYR A 101 11.37 -0.67 -4.22
CA TYR A 101 10.46 -1.28 -3.25
C TYR A 101 9.05 -1.39 -3.82
N TYR A 102 8.58 -0.35 -4.52
CA TYR A 102 7.27 -0.40 -5.19
C TYR A 102 7.22 -1.50 -6.25
N ASP A 103 8.29 -1.69 -7.04
CA ASP A 103 8.35 -2.81 -8.00
C ASP A 103 8.30 -4.18 -7.30
N THR A 104 9.02 -4.33 -6.19
CA THR A 104 9.00 -5.56 -5.39
C THR A 104 7.60 -5.89 -4.89
N PHE A 105 6.87 -4.90 -4.38
CA PHE A 105 5.50 -5.06 -3.89
C PHE A 105 4.48 -5.23 -5.03
N ASN A 106 4.68 -4.55 -6.16
CA ASN A 106 3.81 -4.64 -7.32
C ASN A 106 3.74 -6.07 -7.88
N LYS A 107 4.85 -6.81 -7.84
CA LYS A 107 4.89 -8.24 -8.23
C LYS A 107 3.97 -9.13 -7.41
N PHE A 108 3.54 -8.70 -6.22
CA PHE A 108 2.63 -9.44 -5.36
C PHE A 108 1.14 -9.12 -5.60
N ILE A 109 0.83 -8.08 -6.37
CA ILE A 109 -0.57 -7.68 -6.67
C ILE A 109 -1.44 -8.83 -7.20
N PRO A 110 -0.97 -9.74 -8.08
CA PRO A 110 -1.78 -10.88 -8.54
C PRO A 110 -2.32 -11.77 -7.41
N PHE A 111 -1.55 -11.92 -6.32
CA PHE A 111 -1.98 -12.64 -5.12
C PHE A 111 -2.99 -11.80 -4.33
N LEU A 112 -2.73 -10.50 -4.17
CA LEU A 112 -3.60 -9.56 -3.46
C LEU A 112 -5.01 -9.45 -4.09
N ILE A 113 -5.11 -9.51 -5.41
CA ILE A 113 -6.40 -9.51 -6.14
C ILE A 113 -7.28 -10.70 -5.73
N ASN A 114 -6.67 -11.85 -5.39
CA ASN A 114 -7.35 -13.09 -5.04
C ASN A 114 -7.12 -13.45 -3.57
N ILE A 115 -6.79 -12.48 -2.71
CA ILE A 115 -6.31 -12.74 -1.35
C ILE A 115 -7.35 -13.48 -0.49
N ASP A 116 -8.64 -13.25 -0.75
CA ASP A 116 -9.76 -13.96 -0.13
C ASP A 116 -9.66 -15.49 -0.32
N LYS A 117 -9.25 -15.94 -1.52
CA LYS A 117 -9.05 -17.35 -1.84
C LYS A 117 -7.83 -17.94 -1.12
N TYR A 118 -6.81 -17.14 -0.85
CA TYR A 118 -5.61 -17.60 -0.13
C TYR A 118 -5.79 -17.58 1.40
N LEU A 119 -6.58 -16.65 1.92
CA LEU A 119 -6.76 -16.46 3.36
C LEU A 119 -7.63 -17.55 3.98
N PHE A 120 -8.64 -18.04 3.27
CA PHE A 120 -9.73 -18.83 3.85
C PHE A 120 -9.91 -20.22 3.22
N ASP A 121 -8.99 -20.65 2.36
CA ASP A 121 -8.96 -22.01 1.81
C ASP A 121 -7.77 -22.80 2.41
N PRO A 122 -8.03 -23.87 3.19
CA PRO A 122 -7.00 -24.77 3.71
C PRO A 122 -6.14 -25.43 2.62
N ASN A 123 -6.64 -25.52 1.39
CA ASN A 123 -5.95 -26.10 0.23
C ASN A 123 -5.32 -25.06 -0.69
N ALA A 124 -5.34 -23.78 -0.32
CA ALA A 124 -4.71 -22.73 -1.12
C ALA A 124 -3.22 -23.02 -1.32
N LYS A 125 -2.68 -22.59 -2.47
CA LYS A 125 -1.23 -22.54 -2.67
C LYS A 125 -0.63 -21.71 -1.52
N ASP A 126 0.36 -22.28 -0.86
CA ASP A 126 1.13 -21.55 0.13
C ASP A 126 1.95 -20.44 -0.56
N ILE A 127 1.72 -19.20 -0.13
CA ILE A 127 2.42 -18.00 -0.59
C ILE A 127 3.15 -17.31 0.57
N GLN A 128 3.40 -18.07 1.64
CA GLN A 128 4.06 -17.59 2.85
C GLN A 128 5.45 -17.03 2.55
N ASP A 129 6.25 -17.69 1.72
CA ASP A 129 7.61 -17.24 1.38
C ASP A 129 7.58 -15.92 0.61
N GLU A 130 6.71 -15.81 -0.42
CA GLU A 130 6.52 -14.57 -1.17
C GLU A 130 6.08 -13.43 -0.26
N PHE A 131 5.17 -13.69 0.69
CA PHE A 131 4.70 -12.69 1.64
C PHE A 131 5.77 -12.29 2.67
N GLN A 132 6.52 -13.25 3.21
CA GLN A 132 7.59 -13.00 4.18
C GLN A 132 8.69 -12.12 3.58
N ASN A 133 9.02 -12.29 2.29
CA ASN A 133 9.96 -11.42 1.59
C ASN A 133 9.50 -9.96 1.60
N LEU A 134 8.20 -9.69 1.40
CA LEU A 134 7.66 -8.33 1.46
C LEU A 134 7.72 -7.75 2.88
N GLN A 135 7.48 -8.59 3.89
CA GLN A 135 7.62 -8.18 5.29
C GLN A 135 9.07 -7.81 5.62
N ILE A 136 10.05 -8.58 5.16
CA ILE A 136 11.48 -8.26 5.31
C ILE A 136 11.82 -6.94 4.60
N CYS A 137 11.28 -6.69 3.41
CA CYS A 137 11.46 -5.42 2.72
C CYS A 137 10.87 -4.24 3.51
N LEU A 138 9.67 -4.40 4.09
CA LEU A 138 9.04 -3.40 4.94
C LEU A 138 9.87 -3.13 6.21
N ASP A 139 10.39 -4.18 6.84
CA ASP A 139 11.27 -4.08 8.01
C ASP A 139 12.58 -3.35 7.69
N THR A 140 13.16 -3.63 6.52
CA THR A 140 14.38 -2.98 6.05
C THR A 140 14.13 -1.48 5.83
N LEU A 141 13.03 -1.12 5.17
CA LEU A 141 12.62 0.27 4.98
C LEU A 141 12.38 0.99 6.32
N ASN A 142 11.87 0.26 7.31
CA ASN A 142 11.51 0.77 8.63
C ASN A 142 12.61 0.63 9.69
N SER A 143 13.80 0.14 9.35
CA SER A 143 14.84 -0.21 10.35
C SER A 143 15.31 0.96 11.21
N ASN A 144 15.11 2.21 10.75
CA ASN A 144 15.40 3.43 11.52
C ASN A 144 14.13 4.16 11.99
N ALA A 145 12.99 3.47 12.04
CA ALA A 145 11.67 4.01 12.40
C ALA A 145 11.41 5.40 11.76
N PRO A 146 11.07 5.45 10.46
CA PRO A 146 10.87 6.71 9.76
C PRO A 146 10.01 7.68 10.56
N GLU A 147 10.45 8.93 10.66
CA GLU A 147 9.71 9.94 11.41
C GLU A 147 8.34 10.16 10.75
N PRO A 148 7.23 10.18 11.51
CA PRO A 148 5.91 10.49 10.96
C PRO A 148 5.92 11.81 10.18
N GLY A 149 5.44 11.76 8.93
CA GLY A 149 5.44 12.91 8.02
C GLY A 149 6.72 13.10 7.19
N SER A 150 7.73 12.24 7.37
CA SER A 150 8.85 12.13 6.44
C SER A 150 8.47 11.35 5.17
N ILE A 151 9.21 11.56 4.07
CA ILE A 151 8.93 10.82 2.81
C ILE A 151 9.16 9.32 2.96
N LYS A 152 10.13 8.90 3.79
CA LYS A 152 10.34 7.48 4.08
C LYS A 152 9.15 6.88 4.84
N TRP A 153 8.54 7.65 5.72
CA TRP A 153 7.29 7.25 6.39
C TRP A 153 6.15 7.12 5.37
N ASP A 154 5.98 8.09 4.47
CA ASP A 154 4.94 8.05 3.45
C ASP A 154 5.10 6.81 2.55
N VAL A 155 6.31 6.56 2.05
CA VAL A 155 6.63 5.35 1.25
C VAL A 155 6.33 4.08 2.04
N SER A 156 6.71 4.02 3.31
CA SER A 156 6.42 2.86 4.17
C SER A 156 4.92 2.62 4.31
N LYS A 157 4.14 3.68 4.54
CA LYS A 157 2.67 3.58 4.65
C LYS A 157 2.01 3.26 3.32
N HIS A 158 2.57 3.69 2.19
CA HIS A 158 2.07 3.28 0.88
C HIS A 158 2.19 1.76 0.68
N LEU A 159 3.37 1.21 0.98
CA LEU A 159 3.65 -0.22 0.82
C LEU A 159 2.90 -1.08 1.85
N GLU A 160 2.80 -0.62 3.11
CA GLU A 160 1.94 -1.22 4.13
C GLU A 160 0.50 -1.27 3.66
N GLY A 161 -0.02 -0.15 3.12
CA GLY A 161 -1.37 -0.02 2.59
C GLY A 161 -1.71 -1.01 1.49
N LEU A 162 -0.78 -1.25 0.57
CA LEU A 162 -0.95 -2.24 -0.49
C LEU A 162 -1.15 -3.65 0.08
N LEU A 163 -0.43 -4.02 1.13
CA LEU A 163 -0.59 -5.33 1.77
C LEU A 163 -1.87 -5.40 2.59
N VAL A 164 -2.05 -4.46 3.53
CA VAL A 164 -3.12 -4.54 4.52
C VAL A 164 -4.49 -4.23 3.93
N GLY A 165 -4.59 -3.39 2.91
CA GLY A 165 -5.87 -2.99 2.32
C GLY A 165 -6.70 -4.19 1.85
N PRO A 166 -6.20 -5.02 0.92
CA PRO A 166 -6.87 -6.22 0.44
C PRO A 166 -7.17 -7.23 1.55
N ILE A 167 -6.22 -7.43 2.50
CA ILE A 167 -6.41 -8.32 3.65
C ILE A 167 -7.56 -7.82 4.54
N LEU A 168 -7.59 -6.53 4.86
CA LEU A 168 -8.65 -5.93 5.68
C LEU A 168 -10.01 -6.05 4.99
N VAL A 169 -10.08 -5.84 3.67
CA VAL A 169 -11.32 -6.02 2.89
C VAL A 169 -11.78 -7.47 2.96
N ALA A 170 -10.90 -8.44 2.70
CA ALA A 170 -11.23 -9.86 2.80
C ALA A 170 -11.71 -10.24 4.21
N PHE A 171 -11.02 -9.77 5.25
CA PHE A 171 -11.41 -9.98 6.65
C PHE A 171 -12.75 -9.35 6.97
N GLY A 172 -13.01 -8.13 6.49
CA GLY A 172 -14.27 -7.41 6.69
C GLY A 172 -15.47 -8.02 5.96
N MET A 173 -15.23 -8.80 4.89
CA MET A 173 -16.26 -9.55 4.18
C MET A 173 -16.46 -10.96 4.74
N SER A 174 -15.66 -11.36 5.74
CA SER A 174 -15.70 -12.68 6.36
C SER A 174 -16.33 -12.64 7.75
N ASP A 175 -16.92 -13.75 8.17
CA ASP A 175 -17.50 -13.88 9.52
C ASP A 175 -16.45 -14.17 10.61
N TYR A 176 -15.19 -14.42 10.23
CA TYR A 176 -14.12 -14.89 11.13
C TYR A 176 -13.86 -14.00 12.34
N PHE A 177 -14.01 -12.68 12.19
CA PHE A 177 -13.69 -11.72 13.25
C PHE A 177 -14.93 -11.06 13.86
N LEU A 178 -16.16 -11.44 13.48
CA LEU A 178 -17.37 -10.81 13.99
C LEU A 178 -17.41 -10.83 15.52
N GLU A 179 -17.19 -12.00 16.13
CA GLU A 179 -17.16 -12.12 17.59
C GLU A 179 -16.05 -11.26 18.22
N SER A 180 -14.85 -11.22 17.64
CA SER A 180 -13.77 -10.36 18.12
C SER A 180 -14.12 -8.88 18.08
N LEU A 181 -14.85 -8.45 17.04
CA LEU A 181 -15.24 -7.05 16.85
C LEU A 181 -16.36 -6.60 17.78
N GLU A 182 -17.22 -7.55 18.18
CA GLU A 182 -18.36 -7.36 19.09
C GLU A 182 -17.97 -7.57 20.56
N ASN A 183 -17.11 -8.54 20.87
CA ASN A 183 -16.83 -9.02 22.22
C ASN A 183 -15.33 -9.01 22.55
N LYS A 184 -14.91 -8.01 23.34
CA LYS A 184 -13.61 -7.94 24.05
C LYS A 184 -12.33 -7.93 23.20
N SER A 185 -12.40 -7.93 21.87
CA SER A 185 -11.24 -7.87 20.97
C SER A 185 -10.38 -9.14 20.94
N GLU A 186 -10.79 -10.22 21.61
CA GLU A 186 -10.07 -11.50 21.61
C GLU A 186 -10.21 -12.16 20.24
N ILE A 187 -9.10 -12.61 19.67
CA ILE A 187 -9.06 -13.33 18.39
C ILE A 187 -9.01 -14.82 18.70
N ASN A 188 -10.13 -15.49 18.48
CA ASN A 188 -10.21 -16.94 18.61
C ASN A 188 -9.72 -17.58 17.31
N LEU A 189 -8.53 -18.18 17.33
CA LEU A 189 -8.00 -18.92 16.19
C LEU A 189 -8.60 -20.32 16.07
N GLU A 190 -9.08 -20.91 17.17
CA GLU A 190 -9.66 -22.25 17.17
C GLU A 190 -10.98 -22.30 16.40
N SER A 191 -11.72 -21.18 16.35
CA SER A 191 -12.92 -21.05 15.53
C SER A 191 -12.62 -21.04 14.03
N MET A 192 -11.35 -20.91 13.62
CA MET A 192 -10.98 -20.88 12.20
C MET A 192 -10.93 -22.26 11.54
N GLY A 193 -11.02 -23.34 12.32
CA GLY A 193 -11.03 -24.71 11.82
C GLY A 193 -9.64 -25.18 11.40
N ASP A 194 -9.51 -25.67 10.17
CA ASP A 194 -8.26 -26.19 9.63
C ASP A 194 -7.17 -25.12 9.55
N LYS A 195 -5.91 -25.56 9.54
CA LYS A 195 -4.75 -24.65 9.42
C LYS A 195 -4.80 -23.93 8.06
N LEU A 196 -4.95 -22.61 8.12
CA LEU A 196 -4.91 -21.73 6.95
C LEU A 196 -3.46 -21.35 6.61
N PRO A 197 -2.93 -21.67 5.41
CA PRO A 197 -1.49 -21.57 5.12
C PRO A 197 -0.85 -20.20 5.40
N ILE A 198 -1.43 -19.12 4.88
CA ILE A 198 -0.84 -17.77 4.99
C ILE A 198 -1.16 -17.06 6.33
N MET A 199 -2.08 -17.59 7.14
CA MET A 199 -2.65 -16.86 8.28
C MET A 199 -1.61 -16.46 9.33
N ASP A 200 -0.61 -17.32 9.58
CA ASP A 200 0.50 -17.02 10.50
C ASP A 200 1.29 -15.78 10.04
N SER A 201 1.58 -15.67 8.74
CA SER A 201 2.26 -14.51 8.17
C SER A 201 1.44 -13.23 8.31
N ILE A 202 0.13 -13.30 8.11
CA ILE A 202 -0.77 -12.15 8.29
C ILE A 202 -0.78 -11.70 9.76
N PHE A 203 -0.82 -12.66 10.69
CA PHE A 203 -0.83 -12.35 12.12
C PHE A 203 0.51 -11.75 12.55
N ARG A 204 1.63 -12.26 12.03
CA ARG A 204 2.96 -11.65 12.24
C ARG A 204 3.00 -10.22 11.73
N LEU A 205 2.45 -9.94 10.54
CA LEU A 205 2.33 -8.57 10.04
C LEU A 205 1.50 -7.70 11.00
N PHE A 206 0.33 -8.17 11.45
CA PHE A 206 -0.51 -7.39 12.37
C PHE A 206 0.13 -7.19 13.75
N ILE A 207 0.92 -8.14 14.24
CA ILE A 207 1.72 -7.97 15.47
C ILE A 207 2.81 -6.92 15.24
N TYR A 208 3.52 -6.99 14.11
CA TYR A 208 4.53 -6.01 13.71
C TYR A 208 3.95 -4.58 13.65
N LEU A 209 2.76 -4.44 13.06
CA LEU A 209 2.02 -3.17 12.98
C LEU A 209 1.39 -2.75 14.32
N LYS A 210 1.52 -3.56 15.38
CA LYS A 210 0.90 -3.37 16.71
C LYS A 210 -0.64 -3.37 16.67
N TRP A 211 -1.23 -3.97 15.64
CA TRP A 211 -2.66 -4.17 15.49
C TRP A 211 -3.16 -5.36 16.30
N ILE A 212 -2.29 -6.35 16.51
CA ILE A 212 -2.51 -7.46 17.44
C ILE A 212 -1.52 -7.36 18.60
N VAL A 213 -2.01 -7.64 19.81
CA VAL A 213 -1.21 -7.79 21.03
C VAL A 213 -1.44 -9.17 21.63
N ILE A 214 -0.36 -9.80 22.09
CA ILE A 214 -0.41 -11.11 22.74
C ILE A 214 -0.47 -10.91 24.25
N LYS A 215 -1.49 -11.46 24.91
CA LYS A 215 -1.65 -11.45 26.38
C LYS A 215 -2.03 -12.85 26.84
N ASN A 216 -1.31 -13.42 27.81
CA ASN A 216 -1.59 -14.77 28.33
C ASN A 216 -1.73 -15.83 27.23
N ASN A 217 -0.83 -15.82 26.24
CA ASN A 217 -0.85 -16.69 25.05
C ASN A 217 -2.10 -16.58 24.16
N LYS A 218 -2.88 -15.50 24.29
CA LYS A 218 -4.04 -15.21 23.46
C LYS A 218 -3.82 -13.93 22.66
N ASN A 219 -4.35 -13.90 21.44
CA ASN A 219 -4.27 -12.77 20.53
C ASN A 219 -5.44 -11.82 20.77
N TYR A 220 -5.17 -10.52 20.81
CA TYR A 220 -6.19 -9.48 20.92
C TYR A 220 -5.93 -8.38 19.90
N PHE A 221 -6.98 -7.85 19.27
CA PHE A 221 -6.85 -6.59 18.56
C PHE A 221 -6.53 -5.45 19.55
N SER A 222 -5.57 -4.61 19.21
CA SER A 222 -5.32 -3.35 19.90
C SER A 222 -6.39 -2.31 19.55
N GLU A 223 -6.41 -1.16 20.24
CA GLU A 223 -7.31 -0.05 19.84
C GLU A 223 -7.07 0.40 18.38
N GLU A 224 -5.82 0.32 17.92
CA GLU A 224 -5.43 0.65 16.56
C GLU A 224 -5.83 -0.44 15.56
N GLY A 225 -5.59 -1.71 15.88
CA GLY A 225 -6.06 -2.83 15.06
C GLY A 225 -7.58 -2.79 14.87
N LEU A 226 -8.32 -2.60 15.97
CA LEU A 226 -9.77 -2.40 15.94
C LEU A 226 -10.19 -1.20 15.09
N PHE A 227 -9.42 -0.12 15.10
CA PHE A 227 -9.73 1.07 14.31
C PHE A 227 -9.73 0.76 12.81
N PHE A 228 -8.72 0.03 12.32
CA PHE A 228 -8.56 -0.30 10.90
C PHE A 228 -9.51 -1.39 10.43
N ILE A 229 -9.64 -2.49 11.18
CA ILE A 229 -10.54 -3.59 10.79
C ILE A 229 -12.01 -3.16 10.77
N LYS A 230 -12.46 -2.30 11.70
CA LYS A 230 -13.81 -1.72 11.68
C LYS A 230 -14.03 -0.73 10.53
N ARG A 231 -12.98 -0.41 9.77
CA ARG A 231 -12.99 0.49 8.60
C ARG A 231 -12.49 -0.21 7.35
N SER A 232 -12.51 -1.55 7.31
CA SER A 232 -12.20 -2.34 6.12
C SER A 232 -12.95 -1.86 4.88
N THR A 233 -14.22 -1.47 5.03
CA THR A 233 -15.06 -0.93 3.95
C THR A 233 -14.51 0.35 3.31
N ALA A 234 -13.72 1.16 4.05
CA ALA A 234 -13.08 2.35 3.50
C ALA A 234 -11.99 2.02 2.46
N TYR A 235 -11.45 0.80 2.49
CA TYR A 235 -10.50 0.30 1.51
C TYR A 235 -11.17 -0.32 0.28
N GLY A 236 -12.43 -0.76 0.41
CA GLY A 236 -13.10 -1.61 -0.58
C GLY A 236 -13.14 -1.03 -1.99
N VAL A 237 -13.44 0.26 -2.13
CA VAL A 237 -13.48 0.92 -3.45
C VAL A 237 -12.08 0.93 -4.07
N THR A 238 -11.04 1.36 -3.36
CA THR A 238 -9.69 1.43 -3.95
C THR A 238 -9.13 0.04 -4.26
N VAL A 239 -9.38 -0.94 -3.38
CA VAL A 239 -8.95 -2.33 -3.58
C VAL A 239 -9.62 -2.96 -4.80
N SER A 240 -10.88 -2.62 -5.12
CA SER A 240 -11.56 -3.18 -6.30
C SER A 240 -10.95 -2.74 -7.64
N TYR A 241 -10.10 -1.70 -7.64
CA TYR A 241 -9.33 -1.28 -8.82
C TYR A 241 -7.97 -1.98 -8.96
N LEU A 242 -7.54 -2.82 -8.02
CA LEU A 242 -6.29 -3.58 -8.15
C LEU A 242 -6.14 -4.34 -9.49
N PRO A 243 -7.20 -4.98 -10.05
CA PRO A 243 -7.10 -5.58 -11.37
C PRO A 243 -6.74 -4.57 -12.47
N THR A 244 -7.30 -3.36 -12.41
CA THR A 244 -6.96 -2.26 -13.33
C THR A 244 -5.53 -1.79 -13.12
N PHE A 245 -5.11 -1.59 -11.87
CA PHE A 245 -3.74 -1.16 -11.55
C PHE A 245 -2.69 -2.18 -12.00
N SER A 246 -2.99 -3.48 -11.91
CA SER A 246 -2.09 -4.55 -12.37
C SER A 246 -1.83 -4.59 -13.88
N GLN A 247 -2.58 -3.80 -14.67
CA GLN A 247 -2.48 -3.74 -16.13
C GLN A 247 -1.80 -2.46 -16.65
N ILE A 248 -1.29 -1.61 -15.76
CA ILE A 248 -0.58 -0.36 -16.08
C ILE A 248 0.85 -0.64 -16.50
#